data_AF-A0AAE7M7M1-F1
#
_entry.id   AF-A0AAE7M7M1-F1
#
_cell.length_a   1.000
_cell.length_b   1.000
_cell.length_c   1.000
_cell.angle_alpha   90.00
_cell.angle_beta   90.00
_cell.angle_gamma   90.00
#
_symmetry.space_group_name_H-M   'P 1'
#
loop_
_entity.id
_entity.type
_entity.pdbx_description
1 polymer ?
#
loop_
_entity_poly.entity_id
_entity_poly.type
_entity_poly.pdbx_seq_one_letter_code
_entity_poly.pdbx_strand_id
1 'polypeptide(L)'
;MPFAAHELRFRTAIAADLLDLGEGGACLAIANECRLQPGDQAQLRIPSTTGESELHRVWVRWRDDDAEMIAALGVQWLRPNDAPA
;
A
#
# COMPACT_ATOMS: atom_id res chain seq x y z
N MET A 1 -27.83 11.20 4.12
CA MET A 1 -26.69 11.64 3.30
C MET A 1 -25.87 10.41 2.95
N PRO A 2 -25.98 9.80 1.75
CA PRO A 2 -25.14 8.65 1.42
C PRO A 2 -23.74 9.14 1.02
N PHE A 3 -22.73 8.71 1.76
CA PHE A 3 -21.33 8.89 1.39
C PHE A 3 -21.07 8.04 0.14
N ALA A 4 -20.83 8.69 -0.99
CA ALA A 4 -20.40 8.02 -2.21
C ALA A 4 -18.97 7.49 -1.98
N ALA A 5 -18.85 6.20 -1.70
CA ALA A 5 -17.59 5.48 -1.80
C ALA A 5 -17.08 5.67 -3.23
N HIS A 6 -16.13 6.59 -3.41
CA HIS A 6 -15.43 6.74 -4.66
C HIS A 6 -14.63 5.46 -4.86
N GLU A 7 -15.11 4.60 -5.73
CA GLU A 7 -14.38 3.43 -6.20
C GLU A 7 -13.21 3.95 -7.05
N LEU A 8 -12.14 4.35 -6.38
CA LEU A 8 -10.87 4.76 -6.97
C LEU A 8 -10.20 3.52 -7.58
N ARG A 9 -10.63 3.16 -8.79
CA ARG A 9 -9.97 2.13 -9.60
C ARG A 9 -8.66 2.70 -10.16
N PHE A 10 -7.63 2.73 -9.33
CA PHE A 10 -6.27 2.94 -9.82
C PHE A 10 -5.87 1.72 -10.68
N ARG A 11 -6.01 1.85 -12.00
CA ARG A 11 -5.60 0.85 -13.01
C ARG A 11 -4.11 0.88 -13.34
N THR A 12 -3.31 1.60 -12.57
CA THR A 12 -1.86 1.74 -12.80
C THR A 12 -1.12 1.01 -11.69
N ALA A 13 -0.40 -0.04 -12.06
CA ALA A 13 0.55 -0.66 -11.14
C ALA A 13 1.72 0.33 -10.96
N ILE A 14 1.88 0.83 -9.74
CA ILE A 14 3.00 1.71 -9.39
C ILE A 14 4.14 0.83 -8.90
N ALA A 15 5.32 1.00 -9.50
CA ALA A 15 6.51 0.32 -9.02
C ALA A 15 6.92 0.89 -7.66
N ALA A 16 7.26 0.00 -6.74
CA ALA A 16 7.70 0.32 -5.41
C ALA A 16 8.87 -0.59 -5.05
N ASP A 17 9.89 -0.03 -4.41
CA ASP A 17 10.97 -0.81 -3.84
C ASP A 17 10.62 -1.20 -2.41
N LEU A 18 10.75 -2.49 -2.10
CA LEU A 18 10.53 -3.00 -0.75
C LEU A 18 11.74 -2.68 0.12
N LEU A 19 11.57 -1.81 1.11
CA LEU A 19 12.63 -1.41 2.04
C LEU A 19 12.72 -2.36 3.23
N ASP A 20 11.57 -2.78 3.76
CA ASP A 20 11.47 -3.72 4.89
C ASP A 20 10.17 -4.52 4.83
N LEU A 21 10.20 -5.76 5.34
CA LEU A 21 9.08 -6.69 5.36
C LEU A 21 8.97 -7.38 6.71
N GLY A 22 7.81 -7.29 7.34
CA GLY A 22 7.52 -7.94 8.61
C GLY A 22 6.16 -8.63 8.65
N GLU A 23 5.92 -9.37 9.72
CA GLU A 23 4.66 -10.12 9.93
C GLU A 23 3.42 -9.21 10.02
N GLY A 24 3.60 -7.93 10.31
CA GLY A 24 2.52 -6.94 10.43
C GLY A 24 2.33 -6.04 9.21
N GLY A 25 3.34 -5.92 8.33
CA GLY A 25 3.33 -4.92 7.27
C GLY A 25 4.63 -4.85 6.47
N ALA A 26 4.74 -3.81 5.65
CA ALA A 26 5.94 -3.52 4.88
C ALA A 26 6.24 -2.01 4.87
N CYS A 27 7.50 -1.69 4.60
CA CYS A 27 7.95 -0.34 4.27
C CYS A 27 8.35 -0.31 2.79
N LEU A 28 7.85 0.68 2.06
CA LEU A 28 8.02 0.80 0.61
C LEU A 28 8.63 2.16 0.26
N ALA A 29 9.55 2.21 -0.68
CA ALA A 29 9.92 3.43 -1.39
C ALA A 29 9.10 3.52 -2.67
N ILE A 30 8.38 4.63 -2.84
CA ILE A 30 7.49 4.86 -3.98
C ILE A 30 7.77 6.22 -4.62
N ALA A 31 7.42 6.39 -5.89
CA ALA A 31 7.48 7.70 -6.51
C ALA A 31 6.57 8.69 -5.74
N ASN A 32 7.08 9.88 -5.44
CA ASN A 32 6.37 10.88 -4.63
C ASN A 32 5.05 11.37 -5.27
N GLU A 33 4.91 11.22 -6.59
CA GLU A 33 3.67 11.49 -7.32
C GLU A 33 2.52 10.50 -6.98
N CYS A 34 2.84 9.35 -6.37
CA CYS A 34 1.85 8.43 -5.86
C CYS A 34 1.01 9.15 -4.79
N ARG A 35 -0.31 9.06 -4.89
CA ARG A 35 -1.23 9.82 -4.03
C ARG A 35 -1.75 9.04 -2.82
N LEU A 36 -1.17 7.88 -2.53
CA LEU A 36 -1.54 7.12 -1.34
C LEU A 36 -1.27 7.95 -0.07
N GLN A 37 -2.25 7.98 0.82
CA GLN A 37 -2.24 8.71 2.08
C GLN A 37 -2.53 7.79 3.26
N PRO A 38 -2.13 8.14 4.49
CA PRO A 38 -2.51 7.41 5.69
C PRO A 38 -4.03 7.22 5.77
N GLY A 39 -4.47 5.97 5.96
CA GLY A 39 -5.88 5.60 5.94
C GLY A 39 -6.41 5.11 4.60
N ASP A 40 -5.62 5.13 3.52
CA ASP A 40 -6.00 4.51 2.25
C ASP A 40 -5.80 3.00 2.27
N GLN A 41 -6.64 2.27 1.50
CA GLN A 41 -6.40 0.86 1.18
C GLN A 41 -5.70 0.72 -0.17
N ALA A 42 -4.77 -0.23 -0.24
CA ALA A 42 -4.12 -0.63 -1.49
C ALA A 42 -3.96 -2.15 -1.59
N GLN A 43 -3.54 -2.61 -2.77
CA GLN A 43 -3.10 -3.98 -3.00
C GLN A 43 -1.60 -3.96 -3.32
N LEU A 44 -0.82 -4.69 -2.53
CA LEU A 44 0.60 -4.87 -2.72
C LEU A 44 0.84 -6.26 -3.33
N ARG A 45 1.47 -6.29 -4.50
CA ARG A 45 1.96 -7.54 -5.09
C ARG A 45 3.44 -7.68 -4.78
N ILE A 46 3.81 -8.74 -4.07
CA ILE A 46 5.21 -9.03 -3.76
C ILE A 46 5.66 -10.16 -4.68
N PRO A 47 6.66 -9.95 -5.57
CA PRO A 47 7.19 -11.01 -6.40
C PRO A 47 7.90 -12.06 -5.52
N SER A 48 7.52 -13.32 -5.66
CA SER A 48 8.24 -14.44 -5.03
C SER A 48 9.37 -14.90 -5.96
N THR A 49 10.53 -15.20 -5.39
CA THR A 49 11.65 -15.80 -6.14
C THR A 49 11.49 -17.32 -6.32
N THR A 50 10.56 -17.95 -5.61
CA THR A 50 10.39 -19.41 -5.57
C THR A 50 8.99 -19.88 -5.99
N GLY A 51 8.10 -18.99 -6.43
CA GLY A 51 6.72 -19.35 -6.74
C GLY A 51 5.90 -18.20 -7.34
N GLU A 52 4.57 -18.32 -7.26
CA GLU A 52 3.64 -17.30 -7.73
C GLU A 52 3.69 -16.04 -6.85
N SER A 53 3.52 -14.87 -7.46
CA SER A 53 3.49 -13.60 -6.73
C SER A 53 2.22 -13.53 -5.88
N GLU A 54 2.37 -13.24 -4.60
CA GLU A 54 1.23 -13.09 -3.70
C GLU A 54 0.70 -11.64 -3.73
N LEU A 55 -0.63 -11.51 -3.65
CA LEU A 55 -1.32 -10.22 -3.61
C LEU A 55 -1.88 -10.00 -2.21
N HIS A 56 -1.33 -9.02 -1.50
CA HIS A 56 -1.73 -8.66 -0.15
C HIS A 56 -2.57 -7.38 -0.18
N ARG A 57 -3.66 -7.35 0.58
CA ARG A 57 -4.38 -6.10 0.85
C ARG A 57 -3.70 -5.39 2.00
N VAL A 58 -3.56 -4.08 1.90
CA VAL A 58 -2.91 -3.27 2.92
C VAL A 58 -3.66 -1.98 3.25
N TRP A 59 -3.49 -1.51 4.48
CA TRP A 59 -3.75 -0.13 4.87
C TRP A 59 -2.46 0.67 4.89
N VAL A 60 -2.49 1.87 4.34
CA VAL A 60 -1.42 2.85 4.52
C VAL A 60 -1.52 3.41 5.93
N ARG A 61 -0.43 3.34 6.70
CA ARG A 61 -0.38 3.80 8.10
C ARG A 61 0.33 5.15 8.25
N TRP A 62 1.37 5.38 7.47
CA TRP A 62 2.12 6.62 7.45
C TRP A 62 2.79 6.79 6.09
N ARG A 63 3.13 8.04 5.78
CA ARG A 63 3.87 8.44 4.60
C ARG A 63 4.87 9.51 5.01
N ASP A 64 6.08 9.38 4.51
CA ASP A 64 7.14 10.38 4.65
C ASP A 64 7.36 11.05 3.30
N ASP A 65 7.13 12.36 3.27
CA ASP A 65 7.16 13.23 2.11
C ASP A 65 8.41 14.13 2.07
N ASP A 66 9.38 13.90 2.96
CA ASP A 66 10.54 14.78 3.11
C ASP A 66 11.48 14.78 1.88
N ALA A 67 11.36 13.79 0.98
CA ALA A 67 12.16 13.69 -0.23
C ALA A 67 11.38 14.11 -1.49
N GLU A 68 12.02 14.92 -2.35
CA GLU A 68 11.37 15.53 -3.51
C GLU A 68 10.84 14.50 -4.53
N MET A 69 11.55 13.38 -4.73
CA MET A 69 11.24 12.40 -5.78
C MET A 69 10.71 11.06 -5.28
N ILE A 70 11.08 10.63 -4.08
CA ILE A 70 10.74 9.32 -3.52
C ILE A 70 10.12 9.53 -2.15
N ALA A 71 8.94 8.98 -1.92
CA ALA A 71 8.30 8.95 -0.61
C ALA A 71 8.49 7.58 0.04
N ALA A 72 8.70 7.54 1.36
CA ALA A 72 8.64 6.29 2.11
C ALA A 72 7.21 6.06 2.62
N LEU A 73 6.70 4.85 2.46
CA LEU A 73 5.32 4.48 2.77
C LEU A 73 5.30 3.26 3.69
N GLY A 74 4.71 3.43 4.87
CA GLY A 74 4.45 2.33 5.79
C GLY A 74 3.06 1.75 5.57
N VAL A 75 3.00 0.44 5.32
CA VAL A 75 1.74 -0.28 5.08
C VAL A 75 1.56 -1.43 6.06
N GLN A 76 0.31 -1.73 6.43
CA GLN A 76 -0.07 -2.81 7.34
C GLN A 76 -0.95 -3.83 6.61
N TRP A 77 -0.71 -5.13 6.82
CA TRP A 77 -1.53 -6.19 6.22
C TRP A 77 -2.97 -6.12 6.71
N LEU A 78 -3.92 -6.10 5.78
CA LEU A 78 -5.33 -6.34 6.09
C LEU A 78 -5.51 -7.82 6.40
N ARG A 79 -5.89 -8.14 7.63
CA ARG A 79 -6.27 -9.51 7.97
C ARG A 79 -7.66 -9.81 7.38
N PRO A 80 -7.95 -11.06 6.99
CA PRO A 80 -9.25 -11.44 6.44
C PRO A 80 -10.46 -11.11 7.33
N ASN A 81 -10.24 -10.90 8.64
CA ASN A 81 -11.27 -10.53 9.61
C ASN A 81 -11.34 -9.03 9.94
N ASP A 82 -10.48 -8.18 9.37
CA ASP A 82 -10.59 -6.72 9.50
C ASP A 82 -11.63 -6.18 8.50
N ALA A 83 -12.89 -6.55 8.71
CA ALA A 83 -14.01 -5.79 8.15
C ALA A 83 -14.15 -4.50 8.98
N PRO A 84 -14.39 -3.32 8.37
CA PRO A 84 -14.67 -2.12 9.14
C PRO A 84 -15.91 -2.36 10.00
N ALA A 85 -15.77 -2.13 11.31
CA ALA A 85 -16.87 -2.08 12.27
C ALA A 85 -17.74 -0.84 12.04
#